data_AF-A0A1X7AM56-F1
#
_entry.id   AF-A0A1X7AM56-F1
#
_cell.length_a   1.000
_cell.length_b   1.000
_cell.length_c   1.000
_cell.angle_alpha   90.00
_cell.angle_beta   90.00
_cell.angle_gamma   90.00
#
_symmetry.space_group_name_H-M   'P 1'
#
loop_
_entity.id
_entity.type
_entity.pdbx_description
1 polymer ?
#
loop_
_entity_poly.entity_id
_entity_poly.type
_entity_poly.pdbx_seq_one_letter_code
_entity_poly.pdbx_strand_id
1 'polypeptide(L)'
;MTLNALQKLFSSTVYIQIWTDRIKAVDIDSGLTFDEPALVALKGENESKQLCEAIGYAAQAHEQSDTLSLLSPFNHPRILCADFHQAETLVKAVIRKISGNKLLPPAPAVIVQPMERLEGGLTTVETRLFHEMMLGAGARDAVVYTGQELLPAEIDFARIKASQND
;
A
#
# COMPACT_ATOMS: atom_id res chain seq x y z
N MET A 1 -21.68 1.84 28.01
CA MET A 1 -20.64 1.57 26.99
C MET A 1 -19.49 2.51 27.27
N THR A 2 -18.29 1.98 27.53
CA THR A 2 -17.10 2.80 27.84
C THR A 2 -16.66 3.57 26.59
N LEU A 3 -16.17 4.80 26.78
CA LEU A 3 -15.71 5.72 25.73
C LEU A 3 -14.72 5.07 24.73
N ASN A 4 -13.96 4.07 25.19
CA ASN A 4 -13.01 3.29 24.40
C ASN A 4 -13.65 2.46 23.27
N ALA A 5 -14.92 2.04 23.41
CA ALA A 5 -15.61 1.28 22.36
C ALA A 5 -16.06 2.18 21.20
N LEU A 6 -16.39 3.44 21.48
CA LEU A 6 -16.68 4.45 20.44
C LEU A 6 -15.41 4.92 19.72
N GLN A 7 -14.26 4.93 20.39
CA GLN A 7 -12.97 5.26 19.77
C GLN A 7 -12.43 4.14 18.84
N LYS A 8 -12.80 2.88 19.09
CA LYS A 8 -12.47 1.75 18.20
C LYS A 8 -13.35 1.64 16.94
N LEU A 9 -14.31 2.55 16.77
CA LEU A 9 -15.09 2.67 15.53
C LEU A 9 -14.42 3.60 14.50
N PHE A 10 -13.33 4.28 14.87
CA PHE A 10 -12.47 4.96 13.92
C PHE A 10 -11.63 3.93 13.17
N SER A 11 -11.50 4.05 11.85
CA SER A 11 -10.71 3.10 11.06
C SER A 11 -9.26 3.08 11.51
N SER A 12 -8.61 1.93 11.38
CA SER A 12 -7.19 1.78 11.69
C SER A 12 -6.32 2.65 10.79
N THR A 13 -5.12 2.94 11.30
CA THR A 13 -4.03 3.49 10.50
C THR A 13 -3.19 2.34 9.96
N VAL A 14 -2.91 2.36 8.66
CA VAL A 14 -1.99 1.41 8.02
C VAL A 14 -0.77 2.19 7.53
N TYR A 15 0.41 1.74 7.91
CA TYR A 15 1.68 2.28 7.43
C TYR A 15 2.25 1.35 6.37
N ILE A 16 2.43 1.86 5.15
CA ILE A 16 2.92 1.10 3.98
C ILE A 16 4.26 1.67 3.54
N GLN A 17 5.27 0.82 3.50
CA GLN A 17 6.61 1.10 3.00
C GLN A 17 6.81 0.36 1.68
N ILE A 18 7.32 1.05 0.66
CA ILE A 18 7.46 0.50 -0.70
C ILE A 18 8.92 0.61 -1.16
N TRP A 19 9.50 -0.51 -1.55
CA TRP A 19 10.78 -0.63 -2.26
C TRP A 19 10.54 -1.19 -3.66
N THR A 20 11.59 -1.27 -4.48
CA THR A 20 11.51 -1.86 -5.82
C THR A 20 11.03 -3.31 -5.78
N ASP A 21 11.53 -4.11 -4.84
CA ASP A 21 11.34 -5.55 -4.77
C ASP A 21 10.54 -6.02 -3.55
N ARG A 22 10.19 -5.11 -2.63
CA ARG A 22 9.57 -5.40 -1.34
C ARG A 22 8.46 -4.40 -1.01
N ILE A 23 7.38 -4.88 -0.42
CA ILE A 23 6.34 -4.04 0.18
C ILE A 23 6.05 -4.52 1.59
N LYS A 24 6.06 -3.58 2.53
CA LYS A 24 5.74 -3.83 3.93
C LYS A 24 4.54 -2.98 4.32
N ALA A 25 3.56 -3.59 4.96
CA ALA A 25 2.43 -2.89 5.54
C ALA A 25 2.28 -3.31 7.01
N VAL A 26 1.96 -2.36 7.87
CA VAL A 26 1.67 -2.60 9.29
C VAL A 26 0.35 -1.92 9.63
N ASP A 27 -0.61 -2.67 10.14
CA ASP A 27 -1.79 -2.10 10.77
C ASP A 27 -1.43 -1.72 12.21
N ILE A 28 -1.49 -0.43 12.52
CA ILE A 28 -0.93 0.12 13.78
C ILE A 28 -1.73 -0.34 15.00
N ASP A 29 -3.04 -0.56 14.83
CA ASP A 29 -3.92 -0.92 15.93
C ASP A 29 -3.82 -2.40 16.30
N SER A 30 -3.73 -3.27 15.29
CA SER A 30 -3.68 -4.72 15.45
C SER A 30 -2.25 -5.28 15.50
N GLY A 31 -1.27 -4.54 15.01
CA GLY A 31 0.11 -4.99 14.84
C GLY A 31 0.30 -6.02 13.72
N LEU A 32 -0.76 -6.36 12.97
CA LEU A 32 -0.64 -7.26 11.82
C LEU A 32 0.35 -6.66 10.83
N THR A 33 1.23 -7.51 10.32
CA THR A 33 2.29 -7.12 9.40
C THR A 33 2.23 -7.98 8.14
N PHE A 34 2.26 -7.32 6.99
CA PHE A 34 2.56 -7.91 5.70
C PHE A 34 3.96 -7.44 5.31
N ASP A 35 4.86 -8.35 4.98
CA ASP A 35 6.24 -8.01 4.62
C ASP A 35 6.75 -9.05 3.62
N GLU A 36 6.51 -8.77 2.34
CA GLU A 36 6.70 -9.74 1.26
C GLU A 36 7.22 -9.02 -0.01
N PRO A 37 7.64 -9.77 -1.05
CA PRO A 37 8.02 -9.18 -2.32
C PRO A 37 6.92 -8.29 -2.90
N ALA A 38 7.30 -7.20 -3.58
CA ALA A 38 6.37 -6.30 -4.25
C ALA A 38 5.90 -6.87 -5.60
N LEU A 39 5.27 -8.04 -5.54
CA LEU A 39 4.81 -8.82 -6.69
C LEU A 39 3.30 -9.00 -6.67
N VAL A 40 2.70 -8.99 -7.86
CA VAL A 40 1.29 -9.29 -8.09
C VAL A 40 1.15 -10.27 -9.24
N ALA A 41 0.32 -11.30 -9.04
CA ALA A 41 -0.10 -12.22 -10.08
C ALA A 41 -1.47 -11.78 -10.59
N LEU A 42 -1.55 -11.41 -11.86
CA LEU A 42 -2.76 -10.94 -12.52
C LEU A 42 -3.25 -11.97 -13.52
N LYS A 43 -4.53 -12.32 -13.44
CA LYS A 43 -5.19 -13.24 -14.36
C LYS A 43 -6.20 -12.49 -15.23
N GLY A 44 -6.10 -12.63 -16.56
CA GLY A 44 -7.04 -11.99 -17.48
C GLY A 44 -6.70 -12.19 -18.95
N GLU A 45 -7.67 -11.91 -19.82
CA GLU A 45 -7.49 -12.00 -21.29
C GLU A 45 -6.74 -10.79 -21.88
N ASN A 46 -6.85 -9.63 -21.23
CA ASN A 46 -6.19 -8.38 -21.62
C ASN A 46 -6.02 -7.48 -20.39
N GLU A 47 -5.18 -6.44 -20.50
CA GLU A 47 -4.85 -5.48 -19.44
C GLU A 47 -6.08 -4.83 -18.79
N SER A 48 -7.17 -4.64 -19.55
CA SER A 48 -8.40 -3.98 -19.07
C SER A 48 -9.33 -4.90 -18.25
N LYS A 49 -9.08 -6.22 -18.23
CA LYS A 49 -9.88 -7.23 -17.53
C LYS A 49 -9.01 -8.17 -16.70
N GLN A 50 -8.01 -7.62 -16.02
CA GLN A 50 -7.16 -8.40 -15.13
C GLN A 50 -7.71 -8.41 -13.70
N LEU A 51 -7.67 -9.58 -13.08
CA LEU A 51 -8.01 -9.80 -11.68
C LEU A 51 -6.76 -10.19 -10.91
N CYS A 52 -6.62 -9.64 -9.70
CA CYS A 52 -5.59 -10.06 -8.77
C CYS A 52 -5.86 -11.48 -8.29
N GLU A 53 -4.99 -12.43 -8.67
CA GLU A 53 -5.04 -13.82 -8.21
C GLU A 53 -4.29 -13.95 -6.87
N ALA A 54 -3.09 -13.37 -6.80
CA ALA A 54 -2.23 -13.43 -5.61
C ALA A 54 -1.25 -12.25 -5.53
N ILE A 55 -0.63 -12.07 -4.37
CA ILE A 55 0.41 -11.07 -4.10
C ILE A 55 1.58 -11.69 -3.32
N GLY A 56 2.74 -11.04 -3.34
CA GLY A 56 3.89 -11.41 -2.52
C GLY A 56 4.43 -12.80 -2.84
N TYR A 57 4.76 -13.59 -1.81
CA TYR A 57 5.27 -14.95 -2.00
C TYR A 57 4.25 -15.89 -2.66
N ALA A 58 2.96 -15.66 -2.42
CA ALA A 58 1.90 -16.41 -3.09
C ALA A 58 1.89 -16.12 -4.59
N ALA A 59 2.07 -14.86 -5.01
CA ALA A 59 2.22 -14.51 -6.43
C ALA A 59 3.42 -15.20 -7.08
N GLN A 60 4.57 -15.21 -6.39
CA GLN A 60 5.80 -15.83 -6.88
C GLN A 60 5.67 -17.34 -7.10
N ALA A 61 4.81 -18.02 -6.34
CA ALA A 61 4.58 -19.46 -6.47
C ALA A 61 3.70 -19.84 -7.68
N HIS A 62 3.13 -18.88 -8.40
CA HIS A 62 2.33 -19.17 -9.57
C HIS A 62 3.19 -19.45 -10.80
N GLU A 63 2.83 -20.49 -11.55
CA GLU A 63 3.38 -20.75 -12.87
C GLU A 63 2.83 -19.73 -13.88
N GLN A 64 3.73 -19.03 -14.58
CA GLN A 64 3.31 -18.14 -15.65
C GLN A 64 2.62 -18.94 -16.76
N SER A 65 1.52 -18.39 -17.26
CA SER A 65 0.76 -18.96 -18.39
C SER A 65 0.25 -17.84 -19.29
N ASP A 66 -0.32 -18.19 -20.43
CA ASP A 66 -0.86 -17.22 -21.41
C ASP A 66 -1.89 -16.25 -20.80
N THR A 67 -2.54 -16.64 -19.69
CA THR A 67 -3.58 -15.83 -19.02
C THR A 67 -3.17 -15.32 -17.64
N LEU A 68 -1.99 -15.70 -17.15
CA LEU A 68 -1.51 -15.34 -15.81
C LEU A 68 -0.11 -14.71 -15.90
N SER A 69 -0.03 -13.43 -15.54
CA SER A 69 1.20 -12.65 -15.56
C SER A 69 1.69 -12.34 -14.14
N LEU A 70 2.96 -12.60 -13.87
CA LEU A 70 3.64 -12.18 -12.65
C LEU A 70 4.33 -10.84 -12.91
N LEU A 71 4.00 -9.83 -12.11
CA LEU A 71 4.38 -8.44 -12.35
C LEU A 71 5.04 -7.82 -11.12
N SER A 72 5.98 -6.90 -11.35
CA SER A 72 6.68 -6.10 -10.33
C SER A 72 6.39 -4.61 -10.59
N PRO A 73 5.33 -4.04 -9.97
CA PRO A 73 4.83 -2.72 -10.35
C PRO A 73 5.74 -1.57 -9.96
N PHE A 74 6.72 -1.81 -9.07
CA PHE A 74 7.61 -0.78 -8.53
C PHE A 74 9.04 -0.84 -9.13
N ASN A 75 9.21 -1.44 -10.31
CA ASN A 75 10.52 -1.61 -10.94
C ASN A 75 10.71 -0.75 -12.20
N HIS A 76 11.13 0.51 -12.02
CA HIS A 76 11.42 1.47 -13.10
C HIS A 76 12.65 2.34 -12.80
N PRO A 77 13.57 2.58 -13.75
CA PRO A 77 14.90 3.13 -13.46
C PRO A 77 14.95 4.52 -12.82
N ARG A 78 13.89 5.34 -12.91
CA ARG A 78 13.89 6.74 -12.41
C ARG A 78 12.85 7.05 -11.35
N ILE A 79 11.73 6.33 -11.36
CA ILE A 79 10.60 6.57 -10.46
C ILE A 79 10.23 5.24 -9.84
N LEU A 80 9.75 5.23 -8.60
CA LEU A 80 9.48 3.95 -7.94
C LEU A 80 8.30 3.21 -8.61
N CYS A 81 7.21 3.89 -8.96
CA CYS A 81 6.08 3.27 -9.66
C CYS A 81 6.31 3.15 -11.17
N ALA A 82 6.39 1.93 -11.70
CA ALA A 82 6.51 1.66 -13.13
C ALA A 82 5.15 1.70 -13.85
N ASP A 83 4.14 1.07 -13.24
CA ASP A 83 2.77 0.99 -13.75
C ASP A 83 1.79 1.26 -12.61
N PHE A 84 0.99 2.31 -12.77
CA PHE A 84 0.07 2.75 -11.73
C PHE A 84 -1.03 1.73 -11.44
N HIS A 85 -1.60 1.10 -12.47
CA HIS A 85 -2.76 0.23 -12.29
C HIS A 85 -2.36 -1.11 -11.65
N GLN A 86 -1.21 -1.65 -12.04
CA GLN A 86 -0.64 -2.83 -11.41
C GLN A 86 -0.25 -2.55 -9.95
N ALA A 87 0.34 -1.37 -9.68
CA ALA A 87 0.71 -0.95 -8.33
C ALA A 87 -0.51 -0.74 -7.44
N GLU A 88 -1.54 -0.05 -7.92
CA GLU A 88 -2.81 0.14 -7.23
C GLU A 88 -3.46 -1.22 -6.91
N THR A 89 -3.46 -2.16 -7.86
CA THR A 89 -3.99 -3.51 -7.66
C THR A 89 -3.25 -4.27 -6.56
N LEU A 90 -1.91 -4.21 -6.55
CA LEU A 90 -1.07 -4.78 -5.50
C LEU A 90 -1.38 -4.16 -4.14
N VAL A 91 -1.37 -2.83 -4.04
CA VAL A 91 -1.62 -2.10 -2.78
C VAL A 91 -3.02 -2.39 -2.25
N LYS A 92 -4.03 -2.43 -3.11
CA LYS A 92 -5.40 -2.78 -2.76
C LYS A 92 -5.50 -4.17 -2.14
N ALA A 93 -4.79 -5.15 -2.71
CA ALA A 93 -4.73 -6.50 -2.16
C ALA A 93 -3.98 -6.54 -0.82
N VAL A 94 -2.89 -5.79 -0.66
CA VAL A 94 -2.15 -5.65 0.62
C VAL A 94 -3.03 -5.04 1.70
N ILE A 95 -3.71 -3.93 1.42
CA ILE A 95 -4.64 -3.27 2.36
C ILE A 95 -5.75 -4.25 2.77
N ARG A 96 -6.32 -4.99 1.83
CA ARG A 96 -7.35 -6.01 2.15
C ARG A 96 -6.79 -7.12 3.03
N LYS A 97 -5.60 -7.64 2.73
CA LYS A 97 -4.96 -8.72 3.49
C LYS A 97 -4.67 -8.30 4.93
N ILE A 98 -4.16 -7.08 5.14
CA ILE A 98 -3.83 -6.57 6.48
C ILE A 98 -5.06 -6.13 7.28
N SER A 99 -6.13 -5.70 6.60
CA SER A 99 -7.41 -5.33 7.25
C SER A 99 -8.20 -6.54 7.81
N GLY A 100 -7.76 -7.77 7.51
CA GLY A 100 -8.31 -9.02 8.02
C GLY A 100 -9.61 -9.49 7.36
N ASN A 101 -10.14 -10.63 7.82
CA ASN A 101 -11.27 -11.37 7.21
C ASN A 101 -12.67 -10.74 7.40
N LYS A 102 -12.78 -9.43 7.61
CA LYS A 102 -14.09 -8.78 7.65
C LYS A 102 -14.63 -8.74 6.21
N LEU A 103 -15.91 -9.04 6.03
CA LEU A 103 -16.54 -8.98 4.70
C LEU A 103 -16.50 -7.55 4.13
N LEU A 104 -16.57 -6.54 5.02
CA LEU A 104 -16.44 -5.11 4.73
C LEU A 104 -15.66 -4.43 5.87
N PRO A 105 -14.31 -4.47 5.87
CA PRO A 105 -13.54 -3.75 6.87
C PRO A 105 -13.73 -2.23 6.69
N PRO A 106 -13.69 -1.44 7.77
CA PRO A 106 -13.68 0.02 7.65
C PRO A 106 -12.44 0.47 6.85
N ALA A 107 -12.62 1.44 5.95
CA ALA A 107 -11.54 1.96 5.09
C ALA A 107 -10.44 2.63 5.95
N PRO A 108 -9.18 2.17 5.91
CA PRO A 108 -8.11 2.68 6.78
C PRO A 108 -7.62 4.07 6.35
N ALA A 109 -6.99 4.79 7.27
CA ALA A 109 -6.12 5.91 6.92
C ALA A 109 -4.72 5.36 6.62
N VAL A 110 -4.07 5.82 5.55
CA VAL A 110 -2.80 5.23 5.10
C VAL A 110 -1.66 6.25 5.13
N ILE A 111 -0.56 5.89 5.78
CA ILE A 111 0.73 6.56 5.58
C ILE A 111 1.50 5.72 4.58
N VAL A 112 1.86 6.29 3.44
CA VAL A 112 2.71 5.62 2.44
C VAL A 112 4.09 6.27 2.44
N GLN A 113 5.13 5.45 2.48
CA GLN A 113 6.51 5.89 2.38
C GLN A 113 7.22 5.12 1.25
N PRO A 114 7.50 5.79 0.12
CA PRO A 114 8.48 5.29 -0.83
C PRO A 114 9.85 5.27 -0.15
N MET A 115 10.53 4.13 -0.20
CA MET A 115 11.79 3.89 0.52
C MET A 115 13.03 3.99 -0.38
N GLU A 116 12.83 4.07 -1.70
CA GLU A 116 13.87 4.12 -2.72
C GLU A 116 13.51 5.14 -3.80
N ARG A 117 14.51 5.48 -4.64
CA ARG A 117 14.35 6.41 -5.77
C ARG A 117 13.84 7.78 -5.33
N LEU A 118 14.39 8.27 -4.22
CA LEU A 118 14.13 9.57 -3.62
C LEU A 118 15.23 10.60 -3.96
N GLU A 119 16.01 10.37 -5.03
CA GLU A 119 17.12 11.24 -5.41
C GLU A 119 16.58 12.64 -5.76
N GLY A 120 16.94 13.64 -4.95
CA GLY A 120 16.40 15.00 -5.09
C GLY A 120 15.01 15.20 -4.46
N GLY A 121 14.50 14.20 -3.72
CA GLY A 121 13.16 14.20 -3.14
C GLY A 121 12.07 13.77 -4.14
N LEU A 122 10.84 13.57 -3.65
CA LEU A 122 9.69 13.30 -4.51
C LEU A 122 9.23 14.58 -5.20
N THR A 123 8.99 14.51 -6.51
CA THR A 123 8.30 15.57 -7.23
C THR A 123 6.82 15.65 -6.81
N THR A 124 6.17 16.78 -7.06
CA THR A 124 4.72 16.93 -6.80
C THR A 124 3.89 15.88 -7.56
N VAL A 125 4.34 15.47 -8.75
CA VAL A 125 3.68 14.44 -9.56
C VAL A 125 3.79 13.07 -8.88
N GLU A 126 4.96 12.72 -8.36
CA GLU A 126 5.16 11.45 -7.63
C GLU A 126 4.43 11.43 -6.30
N THR A 127 4.45 12.54 -5.55
CA THR A 127 3.66 12.69 -4.32
C THR A 127 2.17 12.50 -4.61
N ARG A 128 1.65 13.12 -5.68
CA ARG A 128 0.24 12.93 -6.07
C ARG A 128 -0.02 11.49 -6.51
N LEU A 129 0.90 10.88 -7.27
CA LEU A 129 0.79 9.50 -7.70
C LEU A 129 0.61 8.54 -6.52
N PHE A 130 1.46 8.62 -5.50
CA PHE A 130 1.35 7.76 -4.32
C PHE A 130 0.09 8.04 -3.51
N HIS A 131 -0.26 9.31 -3.32
CA HIS A 131 -1.47 9.71 -2.62
C HIS A 131 -2.74 9.12 -3.28
N GLU A 132 -2.89 9.32 -4.60
CA GLU A 132 -4.05 8.81 -5.34
C GLU A 132 -4.08 7.28 -5.38
N MET A 133 -2.91 6.63 -5.46
CA MET A 133 -2.81 5.18 -5.40
C MET A 133 -3.37 4.63 -4.09
N MET A 134 -3.08 5.25 -2.94
CA MET A 134 -3.62 4.79 -1.66
C MET A 134 -5.14 4.98 -1.59
N LEU A 135 -5.66 6.11 -2.08
CA LEU A 135 -7.10 6.37 -2.12
C LEU A 135 -7.83 5.37 -3.03
N GLY A 136 -7.30 5.11 -4.24
CA GLY A 136 -7.84 4.14 -5.19
C GLY A 136 -7.79 2.70 -4.67
N ALA A 137 -6.78 2.39 -3.85
CA ALA A 137 -6.66 1.12 -3.13
C ALA A 137 -7.66 0.94 -1.97
N GLY A 138 -8.45 1.96 -1.65
CA GLY A 138 -9.53 1.91 -0.66
C GLY A 138 -9.21 2.57 0.68
N ALA A 139 -8.15 3.38 0.76
CA ALA A 139 -7.92 4.24 1.91
C ALA A 139 -8.98 5.35 1.98
N ARG A 140 -9.41 5.71 3.20
CA ARG A 140 -10.30 6.88 3.40
C ARG A 140 -9.53 8.21 3.34
N ASP A 141 -8.24 8.15 3.65
CA ASP A 141 -7.32 9.28 3.72
C ASP A 141 -5.90 8.76 3.55
N ALA A 142 -5.02 9.55 2.97
CA ALA A 142 -3.66 9.16 2.67
C ALA A 142 -2.69 10.31 2.94
N VAL A 143 -1.48 9.98 3.39
CA VAL A 143 -0.36 10.91 3.45
C VAL A 143 0.88 10.23 2.89
N VAL A 144 1.60 10.95 2.02
CA VAL A 144 2.92 10.53 1.54
C VAL A 144 3.93 11.09 2.52
N TYR A 145 4.71 10.20 3.12
CA TYR A 145 5.74 10.57 4.07
C TYR A 145 7.11 10.30 3.47
N THR A 146 8.02 11.28 3.59
CA THR A 146 9.43 11.13 3.23
C THR A 146 10.28 11.50 4.44
N GLY A 147 11.21 10.63 4.83
CA GLY A 147 12.04 10.84 6.00
C GLY A 147 12.65 9.54 6.50
N GLN A 148 13.05 9.53 7.77
CA GLN A 148 13.49 8.31 8.44
C GLN A 148 12.31 7.35 8.62
N GLU A 149 12.54 6.04 8.52
CA GLU A 149 11.52 5.03 8.81
C GLU A 149 10.84 5.30 10.16
N LEU A 150 9.51 5.30 10.15
CA LEU A 150 8.70 5.55 11.33
C LEU A 150 8.62 4.29 12.19
N LEU A 151 8.77 4.45 13.50
CA LEU A 151 8.50 3.37 14.43
C LEU A 151 6.99 3.19 14.58
N PRO A 152 6.41 1.99 14.39
CA PRO A 152 4.96 1.79 14.48
C PRO A 152 4.33 2.30 15.77
N ALA A 153 5.05 2.21 16.90
CA ALA A 153 4.60 2.70 18.20
C ALA A 153 4.48 4.23 18.31
N GLU A 154 5.11 4.97 17.38
CA GLU A 154 5.15 6.44 17.37
C GLU A 154 4.25 7.05 16.29
N ILE A 155 3.56 6.20 15.53
CA ILE A 155 2.71 6.64 14.42
C ILE A 155 1.41 7.23 14.96
N ASP A 156 1.24 8.52 14.68
CA ASP A 156 -0.01 9.24 14.81
C ASP A 156 -0.32 9.86 13.43
N PHE A 157 -1.36 9.35 12.78
CA PHE A 157 -1.75 9.78 11.45
C PHE A 157 -2.01 11.29 11.36
N ALA A 158 -2.72 11.86 12.33
CA ALA A 158 -3.10 13.27 12.30
C ALA A 158 -1.88 14.17 12.44
N ARG A 159 -0.96 13.80 13.34
CA ARG A 159 0.31 14.51 13.53
C ARG A 159 1.20 14.46 12.30
N ILE A 160 1.34 13.29 11.68
CA ILE A 160 2.15 13.11 10.47
C ILE A 160 1.53 13.88 9.31
N LYS A 161 0.20 13.82 9.14
CA LYS A 161 -0.50 14.57 8.10
C LYS A 161 -0.32 16.08 8.25
N ALA A 162 -0.36 16.61 9.47
CA ALA A 162 -0.12 18.02 9.72
C ALA A 162 1.29 18.45 9.28
N SER A 163 2.33 17.64 9.56
CA SER A 163 3.72 17.99 9.23
C SER A 163 4.07 17.91 7.75
N GLN A 164 3.24 17.26 6.91
CA GLN A 164 3.45 17.18 5.46
C GLN A 164 2.70 18.26 4.67
N ASN A 165 1.84 19.04 5.33
CA ASN A 165 1.07 20.12 4.70
C ASN A 165 1.68 21.52 4.93
N ASP A 166 2.77 21.60 5.71
CA ASP A 166 3.57 22.82 5.94
C ASP A 166 4.73 22.92 4.93
#